data_AF-A0A847XL28-F1
#
_entry.id   AF-A0A847XL28-F1
#
_cell.length_a   1.000
_cell.length_b   1.000
_cell.length_c   1.000
_cell.angle_alpha   90.00
_cell.angle_beta   90.00
_cell.angle_gamma   90.00
#
_symmetry.space_group_name_H-M   'P 1'
#
loop_
_entity.id
_entity.type
_entity.pdbx_description
1 polymer ?
#
loop_
_entity_poly.entity_id
_entity_poly.type
_entity_poly.pdbx_seq_one_letter_code
_entity_poly.pdbx_strand_id
1 'polypeptide(L)'
;MNKITKIVTTILVSLVVLTATTPALAAVDWGLSYATNVGLGTHELRSVAVNVIQTLLGMLGVLALVIVLIGGFKWMTSAGNEEGVSSAKKTIAAGIVGLVIIFFAYAIVTFVFNVVGGSLR
;
A
#
# COMPACT_ATOMS: atom_id res chain seq x y z
N MET A 1 -43.66 -22.21 -22.14
CA MET A 1 -43.23 -21.81 -20.78
C MET A 1 -42.11 -20.79 -20.92
N ASN A 2 -42.47 -19.53 -20.70
CA ASN A 2 -41.83 -18.40 -21.37
C ASN A 2 -40.48 -18.07 -20.73
N LYS A 3 -39.53 -17.61 -21.54
CA LYS A 3 -38.09 -17.48 -21.25
C LYS A 3 -37.74 -16.86 -19.88
N ILE A 4 -38.62 -16.01 -19.35
CA ILE A 4 -38.51 -15.39 -18.03
C ILE A 4 -38.58 -16.43 -16.89
N THR A 5 -39.47 -17.42 -16.97
CA THR A 5 -39.57 -18.49 -15.96
C THR A 5 -38.31 -19.36 -15.93
N LYS A 6 -37.67 -19.62 -17.08
CA LYS A 6 -36.39 -20.36 -17.11
C LYS A 6 -35.23 -19.56 -16.49
N ILE A 7 -35.17 -18.25 -16.71
CA ILE A 7 -34.13 -17.39 -16.13
C ILE A 7 -34.29 -17.30 -14.60
N VAL A 8 -35.51 -17.15 -14.10
CA VAL A 8 -35.80 -17.10 -12.66
C VAL A 8 -35.48 -18.44 -11.99
N THR A 9 -35.82 -19.57 -12.61
CA THR A 9 -35.46 -20.88 -12.08
C THR A 9 -33.95 -21.12 -12.12
N THR A 10 -33.23 -20.68 -13.15
CA THR A 10 -31.76 -20.80 -13.19
C THR A 10 -31.07 -19.91 -12.14
N ILE A 11 -31.60 -18.71 -11.87
CA ILE A 11 -31.09 -17.82 -10.81
C ILE A 11 -31.38 -18.40 -9.41
N LEU A 12 -32.57 -18.97 -9.19
CA LEU A 12 -32.91 -19.64 -7.93
C LEU A 12 -32.10 -20.93 -7.73
N VAL A 13 -31.85 -21.71 -8.78
CA VAL A 13 -31.00 -22.91 -8.70
C VAL A 13 -29.54 -22.53 -8.42
N SER A 14 -29.03 -21.42 -8.99
CA SER A 14 -27.72 -20.86 -8.64
C SER A 14 -27.64 -20.43 -7.17
N LEU A 15 -28.70 -19.83 -6.64
CA LEU A 15 -28.77 -19.38 -5.24
C LEU A 15 -28.90 -20.55 -4.24
N VAL A 16 -29.56 -21.66 -4.64
CA VAL A 16 -29.75 -22.87 -3.80
C VAL A 16 -28.55 -23.81 -3.86
N VAL A 17 -27.82 -23.89 -4.98
CA VAL A 17 -26.56 -24.66 -5.06
C VAL A 17 -25.46 -24.04 -4.19
N LEU A 18 -25.57 -22.74 -3.88
CA LEU A 18 -24.66 -22.08 -2.94
C LEU A 18 -24.93 -22.43 -1.47
N THR A 19 -26.11 -22.97 -1.12
CA THR A 19 -26.48 -23.26 0.29
C THR A 19 -26.51 -24.75 0.65
N ALA A 20 -26.38 -25.67 -0.31
CA ALA A 20 -26.39 -27.12 -0.08
C ALA A 20 -25.00 -27.79 0.03
N THR A 21 -23.91 -27.02 0.09
CA THR A 21 -22.54 -27.54 0.31
C THR A 21 -22.12 -27.53 1.78
N THR A 22 -23.04 -27.64 2.72
CA THR A 22 -22.81 -27.64 4.18
C THR A 22 -22.28 -29.00 4.70
N PRO A 23 -21.04 -29.37 4.33
CA PRO A 23 -19.98 -29.17 5.31
C PRO A 23 -18.69 -28.53 4.74
N ALA A 24 -18.67 -28.15 3.47
CA ALA A 24 -17.54 -27.44 2.83
C ALA A 24 -17.61 -25.91 2.94
N LEU A 25 -18.60 -25.38 3.67
CA LEU A 25 -18.71 -23.95 3.99
C LEU A 25 -18.27 -23.60 5.43
N ALA A 26 -17.98 -24.59 6.28
CA ALA A 26 -17.35 -24.38 7.58
C ALA A 26 -15.81 -24.30 7.51
N ALA A 27 -15.24 -24.58 6.33
CA ALA A 27 -13.80 -24.53 6.07
C ALA A 27 -13.47 -23.73 4.80
N VAL A 28 -14.26 -22.69 4.49
CA VAL A 28 -13.68 -21.54 3.79
C VAL A 28 -12.76 -20.88 4.82
N ASP A 29 -11.54 -21.41 4.93
CA ASP A 29 -10.45 -20.76 5.63
C ASP A 29 -10.25 -19.43 4.90
N TRP A 30 -10.69 -18.34 5.54
CA TRP A 30 -10.55 -16.96 5.07
C TRP A 30 -9.08 -16.49 4.99
N GLY A 31 -8.15 -17.43 4.80
CA GLY A 31 -6.73 -17.22 4.96
C GLY A 31 -6.34 -16.99 6.42
N LEU A 32 -7.16 -17.37 7.40
CA LEU A 32 -6.85 -17.15 8.81
C LEU A 32 -5.79 -18.15 9.31
N SER A 33 -5.72 -19.34 8.69
CA SER A 33 -4.62 -20.29 8.87
C SER A 33 -3.30 -19.73 8.29
N TYR A 34 -3.34 -19.10 7.12
CA TYR A 34 -2.18 -18.39 6.56
C TYR A 34 -1.77 -17.20 7.43
N ALA A 35 -2.74 -16.45 7.94
CA ALA A 35 -2.50 -15.37 8.88
C ALA A 35 -1.78 -15.86 10.14
N THR A 36 -2.17 -17.00 10.69
CA THR A 36 -1.52 -17.61 11.85
C THR A 36 -0.10 -18.09 11.53
N ASN A 37 0.15 -18.64 10.34
CA ASN A 37 1.47 -19.09 9.88
C ASN A 37 2.41 -17.94 9.46
N VAL A 38 1.88 -16.74 9.16
CA VAL A 38 2.67 -15.50 8.94
C VAL A 38 2.80 -14.63 10.20
N GLY A 39 2.42 -15.14 11.38
CA GLY A 39 2.60 -14.44 12.65
C GLY A 39 1.52 -13.39 12.98
N LEU A 40 0.38 -13.40 12.30
CA LEU A 40 -0.78 -12.53 12.59
C LEU A 40 -1.69 -13.08 13.69
N GLY A 41 -1.38 -14.25 14.27
CA GLY A 41 -2.19 -14.85 15.34
C GLY A 41 -2.23 -14.04 16.65
N THR A 42 -1.30 -13.10 16.84
CA THR A 42 -1.18 -12.26 18.05
C THR A 42 -1.01 -10.78 17.75
N HIS A 43 -0.90 -10.40 16.47
CA HIS A 43 -0.63 -9.04 16.04
C HIS A 43 -1.76 -8.58 15.12
N GLU A 44 -2.55 -7.64 15.63
CA GLU A 44 -3.56 -6.89 14.88
C GLU A 44 -3.07 -6.65 13.45
N LEU A 45 -3.89 -6.97 12.42
CA LEU A 45 -3.61 -6.68 11.00
C LEU A 45 -3.08 -5.24 10.80
N ARG A 46 -3.57 -4.35 11.66
CA ARG A 46 -3.15 -2.97 11.83
C ARG A 46 -1.65 -2.79 12.08
N SER A 47 -1.03 -3.58 12.98
CA SER A 47 0.38 -3.47 13.34
C SER A 47 1.33 -4.00 12.26
N VAL A 48 0.92 -5.06 11.55
CA VAL A 48 1.70 -5.58 10.42
C VAL A 48 1.66 -4.62 9.24
N ALA A 49 0.51 -3.99 8.98
CA ALA A 49 0.44 -2.93 7.97
C ALA A 49 1.39 -1.76 8.27
N VAL A 50 1.51 -1.33 9.54
CA VAL A 50 2.47 -0.27 9.94
C VAL A 50 3.90 -0.68 9.60
N ASN A 51 4.31 -1.87 10.04
CA ASN A 51 5.68 -2.34 9.84
C ASN A 51 6.03 -2.43 8.36
N VAL A 52 5.13 -2.98 7.53
CA VAL A 52 5.33 -3.08 6.09
C VAL A 52 5.47 -1.69 5.45
N ILE A 53 4.58 -0.75 5.80
CA ILE A 53 4.65 0.63 5.28
C ILE A 53 5.96 1.29 5.70
N GLN A 54 6.38 1.14 6.95
CA GLN A 54 7.60 1.75 7.47
C GLN A 54 8.87 1.19 6.79
N THR A 55 8.92 -0.12 6.53
CA THR A 55 10.01 -0.75 5.77
C THR A 55 10.05 -0.24 4.32
N LEU A 56 8.90 -0.13 3.66
CA LEU A 56 8.82 0.37 2.28
C LEU A 56 9.22 1.86 2.19
N LEU A 57 8.71 2.69 3.10
CA LEU A 57 9.08 4.12 3.19
C LEU A 57 10.57 4.29 3.48
N GLY A 58 11.16 3.45 4.33
CA GLY A 58 12.60 3.46 4.60
C GLY A 58 13.42 3.20 3.33
N MET A 59 13.10 2.14 2.57
CA MET A 59 13.81 1.87 1.31
C MET A 59 13.63 2.98 0.27
N LEU A 60 12.41 3.52 0.13
CA LEU A 60 12.12 4.61 -0.79
C LEU A 60 12.86 5.90 -0.38
N GLY A 61 13.01 6.16 0.91
CA GLY A 61 13.78 7.28 1.46
C GLY A 61 15.25 7.24 1.03
N VAL A 62 15.88 6.07 1.13
CA VAL A 62 17.28 5.89 0.69
C VAL A 62 17.41 6.12 -0.82
N LEU A 63 16.48 5.58 -1.62
CA LEU A 63 16.44 5.80 -3.07
C LEU A 63 16.28 7.28 -3.43
N ALA A 64 15.37 7.99 -2.76
CA ALA A 64 15.15 9.41 -2.98
C ALA A 64 16.41 10.24 -2.67
N LEU A 65 17.12 9.92 -1.59
CA LEU A 65 18.38 10.56 -1.22
C LEU A 65 19.43 10.38 -2.32
N VAL A 66 19.59 9.18 -2.88
CA VAL A 66 20.55 8.90 -3.96
C VAL A 66 20.25 9.73 -5.20
N ILE A 67 18.97 9.87 -5.58
CA ILE A 67 18.56 10.68 -6.73
C ILE A 67 18.90 12.16 -6.52
N VAL A 68 18.67 12.68 -5.31
CA VAL A 68 19.03 14.06 -4.96
C VAL A 68 20.54 14.27 -5.04
N LEU A 69 21.34 13.31 -4.56
CA LEU A 69 22.80 13.37 -4.65
C LEU A 69 23.27 13.39 -6.11
N ILE A 70 22.74 12.52 -6.97
CA ILE A 70 23.09 12.50 -8.40
C ILE A 70 22.72 13.83 -9.08
N GLY A 71 21.55 14.40 -8.75
CA GLY A 71 21.16 15.73 -9.23
C GLY A 71 22.10 16.84 -8.74
N GLY A 72 22.54 16.76 -7.49
CA GLY A 72 23.51 17.67 -6.88
C GLY A 72 24.88 17.59 -7.53
N PHE A 73 25.38 16.37 -7.79
CA PHE A 73 26.63 16.17 -8.53
C PHE A 73 26.54 16.76 -9.93
N LYS A 74 25.46 16.49 -10.67
CA LYS A 74 25.24 17.07 -12.00
C LYS A 74 25.21 18.60 -11.99
N TRP A 75 24.66 19.21 -10.94
CA TRP A 75 24.68 20.66 -10.79
C TRP A 75 26.10 21.20 -10.60
N MET A 76 26.92 20.51 -9.80
CA MET A 76 28.31 20.88 -9.55
C MET A 76 29.21 20.69 -10.78
N THR A 77 28.97 19.65 -11.61
CA THR A 77 29.75 19.41 -12.84
C THR A 77 29.33 20.29 -14.02
N SER A 78 28.22 21.03 -13.93
CA SER A 78 27.70 21.83 -15.06
C SER A 78 28.52 23.10 -15.36
N ALA A 79 29.54 23.42 -14.55
CA ALA A 79 30.65 24.35 -14.84
C ALA A 79 30.27 25.70 -15.52
N GLY A 80 29.09 26.25 -15.24
CA GLY A 80 28.64 27.54 -15.78
C GLY A 80 27.82 27.49 -17.08
N ASN A 81 27.52 26.31 -17.63
CA ASN A 81 26.53 26.20 -18.70
C ASN A 81 25.12 26.40 -18.12
N GLU A 82 24.45 27.50 -18.47
CA GLU A 82 23.10 27.84 -17.98
C GLU A 82 22.10 26.71 -18.18
N GLU A 83 22.19 26.00 -19.31
CA GLU A 83 21.28 24.91 -19.64
C GLU A 83 21.49 23.68 -18.74
N GLY A 84 22.75 23.34 -18.44
CA GLY A 84 23.11 22.28 -17.49
C GLY A 84 22.69 22.61 -16.06
N VAL A 85 22.89 23.87 -15.65
CA VAL A 85 22.50 24.37 -14.32
C VAL A 85 20.99 24.39 -14.15
N SER A 86 20.24 24.86 -15.15
CA SER A 86 18.77 24.89 -15.14
C SER A 86 18.18 23.48 -15.06
N SER A 87 18.70 22.56 -15.89
CA SER A 87 18.32 21.14 -15.86
C SER A 87 18.59 20.50 -14.50
N ALA A 88 19.78 20.71 -13.93
CA ALA A 88 20.14 20.13 -12.64
C ALA A 88 19.31 20.70 -11.49
N LYS A 89 19.01 21.99 -11.47
CA LYS A 89 18.09 22.61 -10.50
C LYS A 89 16.70 21.98 -10.56
N LYS A 90 16.18 21.71 -11.75
CA LYS A 90 14.88 21.03 -11.92
C LYS A 90 14.90 19.61 -11.35
N THR A 91 15.98 18.87 -11.57
CA THR A 91 16.16 17.52 -10.99
C THR A 91 16.26 17.56 -9.47
N ILE A 92 17.02 18.48 -8.91
CA ILE A 92 17.14 18.66 -7.45
C ILE A 92 15.77 19.04 -6.84
N ALA A 93 15.06 19.98 -7.46
CA ALA A 93 13.72 20.38 -7.00
C ALA A 93 12.74 19.20 -7.00
N ALA A 94 12.73 18.38 -8.05
CA ALA A 94 11.91 17.17 -8.10
C ALA A 94 12.30 16.15 -7.00
N GLY A 95 13.60 15.98 -6.74
CA GLY A 95 14.08 15.10 -5.66
C GLY A 95 13.69 15.60 -4.26
N ILE A 96 13.77 16.92 -4.01
CA ILE A 96 13.32 17.54 -2.76
C ILE A 96 11.82 17.30 -2.54
N VAL A 97 11.01 17.50 -3.57
CA VAL A 97 9.55 17.25 -3.49
C VAL A 97 9.28 15.77 -3.16
N GLY A 98 10.01 14.83 -3.77
CA GLY A 98 9.92 13.41 -3.42
C GLY A 98 10.25 13.12 -1.96
N LEU A 99 11.30 13.75 -1.42
CA LEU A 99 11.68 13.62 -0.02
C LEU A 99 10.60 14.16 0.92
N VAL A 100 10.01 15.31 0.58
CA VAL A 100 8.91 15.92 1.33
C VAL A 100 7.69 15.00 1.38
N ILE A 101 7.32 14.37 0.26
CA ILE A 101 6.20 13.42 0.21
C ILE A 101 6.44 12.22 1.13
N ILE A 102 7.66 11.69 1.17
CA ILE A 102 8.00 10.55 2.06
C ILE A 102 7.84 10.94 3.54
N PHE A 103 8.29 12.14 3.92
CA PHE A 103 8.08 12.65 5.28
C PHE A 103 6.60 12.83 5.61
N PHE A 104 5.80 13.39 4.69
CA PHE A 104 4.35 13.52 4.88
C PHE A 104 3.67 12.15 4.99
N ALA A 105 4.03 11.19 4.16
CA ALA A 105 3.49 9.84 4.23
C ALA A 105 3.73 9.20 5.60
N TYR A 106 4.96 9.31 6.12
CA TYR A 106 5.28 8.82 7.47
C TYR A 106 4.47 9.53 8.56
N ALA A 107 4.35 10.86 8.47
CA ALA A 107 3.59 11.65 9.42
C ALA A 107 2.10 11.29 9.43
N ILE A 108 1.49 11.11 8.26
CA ILE A 108 0.07 10.74 8.12
C ILE A 108 -0.19 9.35 8.70
N VAL A 109 0.66 8.37 8.36
CA VAL A 109 0.59 7.00 8.88
C VAL A 109 0.58 7.06 10.41
N THR A 110 1.60 7.67 11.00
CA THR A 110 1.75 7.79 12.45
C THR A 110 0.59 8.56 13.10
N PHE A 111 0.07 9.60 12.45
CA PHE A 111 -1.08 10.36 12.91
C PHE A 111 -2.35 9.50 12.99
N VAL A 112 -2.65 8.73 11.93
CA VAL A 112 -3.81 7.84 11.89
C VAL A 112 -3.73 6.77 12.99
N PHE A 113 -2.55 6.20 13.25
CA PHE A 113 -2.40 5.22 14.34
C PHE A 113 -2.55 5.85 15.72
N ASN A 114 -2.03 7.06 15.95
CA ASN A 114 -2.19 7.72 17.23
C ASN A 114 -3.65 8.12 17.50
N VAL A 115 -4.37 8.62 16.49
CA VAL A 115 -5.78 9.01 16.64
C VAL A 115 -6.68 7.79 16.81
N VAL A 116 -6.53 6.75 15.98
CA VAL A 116 -7.38 5.56 16.01
C VAL A 116 -6.99 4.57 17.11
N GLY A 117 -5.69 4.43 17.39
CA GLY A 117 -5.17 3.57 18.46
C GLY A 117 -5.35 4.20 19.85
N GLY A 118 -5.35 5.53 19.93
CA GLY A 118 -5.67 6.26 21.16
C GLY A 118 -7.15 6.19 21.54
N SER A 119 -8.07 6.09 20.58
CA SER A 119 -9.51 6.00 20.84
C SER A 119 -10.01 4.67 21.41
N LEU A 120 -9.14 3.66 21.53
CA LEU A 120 -9.47 2.30 22.02
C LEU A 120 -8.87 2.01 23.41
N ARG A 121 -8.32 3.02 24.10
CA ARG A 121 -7.83 2.93 25.49
C ARG A 121 -8.64 3.82 26.42
#